data_AF-A0A1V4AC32-F1
#
_entry.id   AF-A0A1V4AC32-F1
#
_cell.length_a   1.000
_cell.length_b   1.000
_cell.length_c   1.000
_cell.angle_alpha   90.00
_cell.angle_beta   90.00
_cell.angle_gamma   90.00
#
_symmetry.space_group_name_H-M   'P 1'
#
loop_
_entity.id
_entity.type
_entity.pdbx_description
1 polymer ?
#
loop_
_entity_poly.entity_id
_entity_poly.type
_entity_poly.pdbx_seq_one_letter_code
_entity_poly.pdbx_strand_id
1 'polypeptide(L)'
;MSDLKKDAESLHKAATALGKVEHHTRKPLHAFRAASHDLSAFGALGALMGAKDDIEEGMDTIAKFTRNLHKEWASEATFMGDVSDAFDLLDILLSAAARAKKG
;
A
#
# COMPACT_ATOMS: atom_id res chain seq x y z
N MET A 1 5.57 -26.22 17.11
CA MET A 1 6.08 -25.70 15.82
C MET A 1 4.99 -25.76 14.77
N SER A 2 3.86 -25.10 15.02
CA SER A 2 2.73 -25.06 14.06
C SER A 2 2.27 -23.64 13.79
N ASP A 3 2.56 -22.71 14.70
CA ASP A 3 1.88 -21.40 14.69
C ASP A 3 2.79 -20.33 14.07
N LEU A 4 4.08 -20.26 14.44
CA LEU A 4 5.04 -19.33 13.83
C LEU A 4 5.13 -19.44 12.31
N LYS A 5 5.17 -20.67 11.78
CA LYS A 5 5.21 -20.90 10.34
C LYS A 5 3.91 -20.45 9.64
N LYS A 6 2.75 -20.70 10.26
CA LYS A 6 1.46 -20.23 9.72
C LYS A 6 1.36 -18.71 9.77
N ASP A 7 1.89 -18.10 10.82
CA ASP A 7 1.93 -16.65 10.99
C ASP A 7 2.86 -16.02 9.94
N ALA A 8 4.03 -16.60 9.69
CA ALA A 8 4.93 -16.19 8.61
C ALA A 8 4.24 -16.26 7.24
N GLU A 9 3.65 -17.42 6.88
CA GLU A 9 2.90 -17.57 5.62
C GLU A 9 1.77 -16.55 5.48
N SER A 10 1.08 -16.24 6.57
CA SER A 10 -0.02 -15.26 6.60
C SER A 10 0.49 -13.84 6.40
N LEU A 11 1.59 -13.45 7.08
CA LEU A 11 2.25 -12.16 6.93
C LEU A 11 2.79 -11.98 5.51
N HIS A 12 3.45 -12.99 4.95
CA HIS A 12 3.96 -12.96 3.59
C HIS A 12 2.84 -12.76 2.56
N LYS A 13 1.71 -13.44 2.74
CA LYS A 13 0.53 -13.28 1.88
C LYS A 13 -0.06 -11.87 1.97
N ALA A 14 -0.15 -11.32 3.18
CA ALA A 14 -0.66 -9.98 3.39
C ALA A 14 0.29 -8.90 2.85
N ALA A 15 1.61 -9.04 3.05
CA ALA A 15 2.64 -8.20 2.44
C ALA A 15 2.51 -8.18 0.91
N THR A 16 2.40 -9.36 0.30
CA THR A 16 2.22 -9.51 -1.16
C THR A 16 0.93 -8.84 -1.66
N ALA A 17 -0.17 -8.98 -0.92
CA ALA A 17 -1.43 -8.35 -1.28
C ALA A 17 -1.33 -6.82 -1.19
N LEU A 18 -0.73 -6.32 -0.11
CA LEU A 18 -0.56 -4.89 0.14
C LEU A 18 0.35 -4.23 -0.90
N GLY A 19 1.45 -4.89 -1.26
CA GLY A 19 2.34 -4.42 -2.34
C GLY A 19 1.68 -4.34 -3.72
N LYS A 20 0.55 -5.03 -3.94
CA LYS A 20 -0.21 -4.96 -5.20
C LYS A 20 -1.26 -3.85 -5.23
N VAL A 21 -1.58 -3.21 -4.11
CA VAL A 21 -2.64 -2.20 -4.05
C VAL A 21 -2.34 -0.98 -4.93
N GLU A 22 -1.06 -0.61 -5.07
CA GLU A 22 -0.65 0.43 -6.00
C GLU A 22 -1.05 0.11 -7.44
N HIS A 23 -0.87 -1.14 -7.90
CA HIS A 23 -1.25 -1.54 -9.26
C HIS A 23 -2.74 -1.35 -9.55
N HIS A 24 -3.59 -1.56 -8.54
CA HIS A 24 -5.05 -1.38 -8.67
C HIS A 24 -5.48 0.09 -8.70
N THR A 25 -4.69 0.98 -8.11
CA THR A 25 -5.08 2.39 -7.90
C THR A 25 -4.31 3.36 -8.80
N ARG A 26 -3.17 2.95 -9.38
CA ARG A 26 -2.32 3.78 -10.25
C ARG A 26 -3.04 4.32 -11.49
N LYS A 27 -3.75 3.46 -12.23
CA LYS A 27 -4.50 3.89 -13.43
C LYS A 27 -5.67 4.82 -13.09
N PRO A 28 -6.53 4.49 -12.10
CA PRO A 28 -7.57 5.41 -11.62
C PRO A 28 -7.00 6.77 -11.17
N LEU A 29 -5.90 6.77 -10.40
CA LEU A 29 -5.25 8.00 -9.93
C LEU A 29 -4.73 8.87 -11.08
N HIS A 30 -4.11 8.25 -12.08
CA HIS A 30 -3.66 8.96 -13.28
C HIS A 30 -4.85 9.58 -14.03
N ALA A 31 -5.92 8.82 -14.24
CA ALA A 31 -7.12 9.32 -14.92
C ALA A 31 -7.79 10.46 -14.14
N PHE A 32 -7.83 10.36 -12.82
CA PHE A 32 -8.36 11.39 -11.93
C PHE A 32 -7.57 12.71 -12.05
N ARG A 33 -6.23 12.64 -12.06
CA ARG A 33 -5.37 13.82 -12.27
C ARG A 33 -5.48 14.39 -13.68
N ALA A 34 -5.65 13.55 -14.69
CA ALA A 34 -5.89 14.04 -16.05
C ALA A 34 -7.22 14.82 -16.14
N ALA A 35 -8.26 14.33 -15.47
CA ALA A 35 -9.58 14.98 -15.43
C ALA A 35 -9.55 16.33 -14.70
N SER A 36 -8.70 16.52 -13.69
CA SER A 36 -8.59 17.82 -13.01
C SER A 36 -8.09 18.92 -13.94
N HIS A 37 -7.22 18.59 -14.90
CA HIS A 37 -6.77 19.54 -15.93
C HIS A 37 -7.86 19.83 -16.98
N ASP A 38 -8.76 18.89 -17.23
CA ASP A 38 -9.87 19.04 -18.19
C ASP A 38 -10.99 19.93 -17.62
N LEU A 39 -11.04 20.13 -16.30
CA LEU A 39 -11.92 21.12 -15.67
C LEU A 39 -11.63 22.55 -16.14
N SER A 40 -10.45 22.80 -16.73
CA SER A 40 -10.13 24.06 -17.40
C SER A 40 -11.09 24.40 -18.55
N ALA A 41 -11.73 23.40 -19.17
CA ALA A 41 -12.73 23.58 -20.21
C ALA A 41 -14.05 24.21 -19.70
N PHE A 42 -14.31 24.21 -18.38
CA PHE A 42 -15.49 24.87 -17.78
C PHE A 42 -15.36 26.41 -17.69
N GLY A 43 -14.27 27.00 -18.20
CA GLY A 43 -13.86 28.40 -18.04
C GLY A 43 -14.77 29.51 -18.58
N ALA A 44 -16.04 29.28 -18.89
CA ALA A 44 -16.92 30.28 -19.50
C ALA A 44 -17.89 31.01 -18.54
N LEU A 45 -17.98 30.63 -17.26
CA LEU A 45 -18.98 31.19 -16.32
C LEU A 45 -18.33 31.60 -15.00
N GLY A 46 -18.18 32.90 -14.74
CA GLY A 46 -17.39 33.46 -13.62
C GLY A 46 -17.76 33.00 -12.20
N ALA A 47 -19.00 32.55 -11.94
CA ALA A 47 -19.40 31.95 -10.66
C ALA A 47 -18.95 30.49 -10.50
N LEU A 48 -18.72 29.79 -11.62
CA LEU A 48 -18.19 28.43 -11.65
C LEU A 48 -16.66 28.39 -11.56
N MET A 49 -15.96 29.53 -11.73
CA MET A 49 -14.50 29.56 -11.60
C MET A 49 -14.02 29.33 -10.17
N GLY A 50 -14.64 29.94 -9.16
CA GLY A 50 -14.27 29.68 -7.75
C GLY A 50 -14.52 28.22 -7.35
N ALA A 51 -15.69 27.67 -7.73
CA ALA A 51 -15.99 26.26 -7.50
C ALA A 51 -15.04 25.32 -8.26
N LYS A 52 -14.60 25.70 -9.46
CA LYS A 52 -13.62 24.94 -10.23
C LYS A 52 -12.26 24.92 -9.52
N ASP A 53 -11.77 26.06 -9.05
CA ASP A 53 -10.46 26.15 -8.37
C ASP A 53 -10.47 25.31 -7.08
N ASP A 54 -11.55 25.38 -6.29
CA ASP A 54 -11.74 24.54 -5.10
C ASP A 54 -11.77 23.04 -5.43
N ILE A 55 -12.44 22.66 -6.53
CA ILE A 55 -12.50 21.27 -7.00
C ILE A 55 -11.11 20.82 -7.46
N GLU A 56 -10.38 21.63 -8.22
CA GLU A 56 -9.03 21.30 -8.70
C GLU A 56 -8.06 21.11 -7.53
N GLU A 57 -8.11 21.98 -6.52
CA GLU A 57 -7.32 21.84 -5.29
C GLU A 57 -7.69 20.57 -4.51
N GLY A 58 -8.99 20.29 -4.37
CA GLY A 58 -9.48 19.07 -3.73
C GLY A 58 -8.99 17.80 -4.46
N MET A 59 -9.02 17.81 -5.79
CA MET A 59 -8.54 16.71 -6.62
C MET A 59 -7.02 16.52 -6.47
N ASP A 60 -6.21 17.58 -6.50
CA ASP A 60 -4.76 17.42 -6.30
C ASP A 60 -4.43 16.97 -4.87
N THR A 61 -5.19 17.42 -3.87
CA THR A 61 -5.06 16.96 -2.48
C THR A 61 -5.34 15.47 -2.35
N ILE A 62 -6.45 14.97 -2.92
CA ILE A 62 -6.77 13.54 -2.94
C ILE A 62 -5.69 12.75 -3.69
N ALA A 63 -5.15 13.30 -4.78
CA ALA A 63 -4.11 12.66 -5.55
C ALA A 63 -2.77 12.58 -4.80
N LYS A 64 -2.40 13.63 -4.04
CA LYS A 64 -1.25 13.64 -3.13
C LYS A 64 -1.44 12.64 -1.99
N PHE A 65 -2.62 12.65 -1.35
CA PHE A 65 -2.96 11.71 -0.29
C PHE A 65 -2.85 10.25 -0.75
N THR A 66 -3.40 9.93 -1.92
CA THR A 66 -3.32 8.58 -2.49
C THR A 66 -1.88 8.14 -2.76
N ARG A 67 -1.01 9.04 -3.25
CA ARG A 67 0.43 8.74 -3.42
C ARG A 67 1.16 8.52 -2.09
N ASN A 68 0.77 9.23 -1.04
CA ASN A 68 1.33 8.99 0.29
C ASN A 68 0.88 7.64 0.82
N LEU A 69 -0.40 7.27 0.65
CA LEU A 69 -0.89 5.93 0.98
C LEU A 69 -0.11 4.83 0.23
N HIS A 70 0.26 5.03 -1.04
CA HIS A 70 1.11 4.08 -1.77
C HIS A 70 2.46 3.85 -1.07
N LYS A 71 3.09 4.91 -0.56
CA LYS A 71 4.35 4.80 0.18
C LYS A 71 4.17 4.06 1.49
N GLU A 72 3.12 4.39 2.24
CA GLU A 72 2.79 3.71 3.51
C GLU A 72 2.53 2.22 3.28
N TRP A 73 1.74 1.86 2.24
CA TRP A 73 1.49 0.46 1.90
C TRP A 73 2.75 -0.29 1.47
N ALA A 74 3.64 0.35 0.71
CA ALA A 74 4.92 -0.27 0.33
C ALA A 74 5.83 -0.47 1.55
N SER A 75 5.87 0.50 2.47
CA SER A 75 6.62 0.40 3.72
C SER A 75 6.07 -0.72 4.61
N GLU A 76 4.76 -0.76 4.80
CA GLU A 76 4.08 -1.79 5.59
C GLU A 76 4.27 -3.18 4.97
N ALA A 77 4.16 -3.31 3.64
CA ALA A 77 4.41 -4.57 2.96
C ALA A 77 5.85 -5.07 3.18
N THR A 78 6.83 -4.16 3.18
CA THR A 78 8.22 -4.47 3.47
C THR A 78 8.38 -4.94 4.91
N PHE A 79 7.84 -4.17 5.87
CA PHE A 79 7.89 -4.51 7.29
C PHE A 79 7.26 -5.88 7.59
N MET A 80 6.08 -6.16 7.01
CA MET A 80 5.42 -7.46 7.16
C MET A 80 6.25 -8.61 6.56
N GLY A 81 6.96 -8.37 5.46
CA GLY A 81 7.92 -9.30 4.88
C GLY A 81 9.08 -9.60 5.84
N ASP A 82 9.69 -8.56 6.42
CA ASP A 82 10.79 -8.71 7.37
C ASP A 82 10.37 -9.50 8.63
N VAL A 83 9.15 -9.26 9.14
CA VAL A 83 8.60 -10.02 10.28
C VAL A 83 8.35 -11.49 9.89
N SER A 84 7.84 -11.75 8.69
CA SER A 84 7.66 -13.11 8.18
C SER A 84 8.99 -13.86 8.13
N ASP A 85 10.04 -13.25 7.56
CA ASP A 85 11.36 -13.86 7.45
C ASP A 85 11.97 -14.14 8.83
N ALA A 86 11.76 -13.24 9.80
CA ALA A 86 12.19 -13.44 11.18
C ALA A 86 11.47 -14.63 11.84
N PHE A 87 10.16 -14.80 11.58
CA PHE A 87 9.37 -15.91 12.13
C PHE A 87 9.81 -17.25 11.54
N ASP A 88 10.10 -17.32 10.24
CA ASP A 88 10.65 -18.51 9.59
C ASP A 88 12.01 -18.89 10.17
N LEU A 89 12.89 -17.90 10.38
CA LEU A 89 14.19 -18.13 11.01
C LEU A 89 14.05 -18.66 12.45
N LEU A 90 13.14 -18.09 13.24
CA LEU A 90 12.86 -18.56 14.60
C LEU A 90 12.35 -20.00 14.61
N ASP A 91 11.46 -20.39 13.68
CA ASP A 91 10.97 -21.76 13.59
C ASP A 91 12.09 -22.75 13.26
N ILE A 92 13.01 -22.38 12.35
CA ILE A 92 14.21 -23.18 12.03
C ILE A 92 15.10 -23.35 13.26
N LEU A 93 15.41 -22.27 13.98
CA LEU A 93 16.28 -22.32 15.15
C LEU A 93 15.67 -23.14 16.28
N LEU A 94 14.37 -22.96 16.56
CA LEU A 94 13.65 -23.75 17.55
C LEU A 94 13.63 -25.23 17.17
N SER A 95 13.41 -25.54 15.88
CA SER A 95 13.43 -26.90 15.35
C SER A 95 14.80 -27.56 15.53
N ALA A 96 15.88 -26.85 15.22
CA ALA A 96 17.25 -27.32 15.40
C ALA A 96 17.56 -27.57 16.88
N ALA A 97 17.22 -26.61 17.77
CA ALA A 97 17.43 -26.75 19.21
C ALA A 97 16.67 -27.94 19.81
N ALA A 98 15.43 -28.17 19.38
CA ALA A 98 14.63 -29.31 19.84
C ALA A 98 15.22 -30.66 19.40
N ARG A 99 15.82 -30.73 18.20
CA ARG A 99 16.53 -31.92 17.72
C ARG A 99 17.82 -32.17 18.50
N ALA A 100 18.59 -31.11 18.74
CA ALA A 100 19.83 -31.19 19.53
C ALA A 100 19.61 -31.65 20.99
N LYS A 101 18.41 -31.40 21.55
CA LYS A 101 18.05 -31.88 22.90
C LYS A 101 17.61 -33.36 22.95
N LYS A 102 17.27 -33.95 21.80
CA LYS A 102 16.77 -35.34 21.69
C LYS A 102 17.85 -36.35 21.28
N GLY A 103 18.98 -35.89 20.76
CA GLY A 103 20.19 -36.69 20.54
C GLY A 103 21.20 -36.46 21.66
#